data_AF-X1FK99-F1
#
_entry.id   AF-X1FK99-F1
#
_cell.length_a   1.000
_cell.length_b   1.000
_cell.length_c   1.000
_cell.angle_alpha   90.00
_cell.angle_beta   90.00
_cell.angle_gamma   90.00
#
_symmetry.space_group_name_H-M   'P 1'
#
loop_
_entity.id
_entity.type
_entity.pdbx_description
1 polymer ?
#
loop_
_entity_poly.entity_id
_entity_poly.type
_entity_poly.pdbx_seq_one_letter_code
_entity_poly.pdbx_strand_id
1 'polypeptide(L)'
;GNLVYFNNFSGNGLHAYDDGLYNRWDNGSHGNYWDNYTGSDEDENGIGDTPYNITGSALNKDHYPIIFIDKQPPSKYYFVWYFL
;
A
#
# COMPACT_ATOMS: atom_id res chain seq x y z
N GLY A 1 6.53 18.34 0.31
CA GLY A 1 6.52 16.91 0.68
C GLY A 1 5.46 16.22 -0.13
N ASN A 2 5.70 14.99 -0.55
CA ASN A 2 4.72 14.21 -1.31
C ASN A 2 3.85 13.37 -0.37
N LEU A 3 2.63 13.05 -0.81
CA LEU A 3 1.75 12.09 -0.16
C LEU A 3 1.49 10.95 -1.13
N VAL A 4 2.00 9.76 -0.81
CA VAL A 4 2.04 8.58 -1.69
C VAL A 4 1.25 7.46 -1.03
N TYR A 5 0.07 7.15 -1.56
CA TYR A 5 -0.84 6.10 -1.05
C TYR A 5 -1.69 5.56 -2.21
N PHE A 6 -2.24 4.37 -2.06
CA PHE A 6 -2.95 3.60 -3.10
C PHE A 6 -2.18 3.37 -4.41
N ASN A 7 -0.85 3.33 -4.34
CA ASN A 7 -0.02 2.90 -5.47
C ASN A 7 0.21 1.40 -5.43
N ASN A 8 0.55 0.82 -6.59
CA ASN A 8 0.96 -0.56 -6.72
C ASN A 8 2.43 -0.62 -7.14
N PHE A 9 3.30 -1.04 -6.22
CA PHE A 9 4.72 -1.26 -6.47
C PHE A 9 4.98 -2.75 -6.66
N SER A 10 4.87 -3.23 -7.90
CA SER A 10 5.08 -4.63 -8.27
C SER A 10 6.10 -4.80 -9.40
N GLY A 11 6.90 -5.86 -9.34
CA GLY A 11 7.89 -6.22 -10.35
C GLY A 11 9.07 -5.25 -10.47
N ASN A 12 9.28 -4.39 -9.48
CA ASN A 12 10.37 -3.42 -9.46
C ASN A 12 11.63 -4.03 -8.84
N GLY A 13 12.81 -3.73 -9.40
CA GLY A 13 14.08 -4.07 -8.75
C GLY A 13 14.33 -3.29 -7.45
N LEU A 14 13.79 -2.08 -7.37
CA LEU A 14 13.76 -1.23 -6.19
C LEU A 14 12.38 -0.56 -6.13
N HIS A 15 11.57 -0.88 -5.12
CA HIS A 15 10.18 -0.41 -5.05
C HIS A 15 10.07 1.09 -4.75
N ALA A 16 10.86 1.57 -3.79
CA ALA A 16 10.86 2.96 -3.37
C ALA A 16 12.21 3.34 -2.74
N TYR A 17 12.58 4.61 -2.94
CA TYR A 17 13.76 5.21 -2.32
C TYR A 17 13.44 6.63 -1.87
N ASP A 18 13.81 6.98 -0.64
CA ASP A 18 13.46 8.26 -0.02
C ASP A 18 14.60 8.82 0.85
N ASP A 19 15.13 9.96 0.41
CA ASP A 19 16.08 10.81 1.13
C ASP A 19 15.46 12.18 1.51
N GLY A 20 14.14 12.33 1.34
CA GLY A 20 13.41 13.57 1.56
C GLY A 20 12.85 13.73 2.96
N LEU A 21 12.76 14.97 3.44
CA LEU A 21 12.37 15.29 4.82
C LEU A 21 10.85 15.29 5.11
N TYR A 22 10.00 15.29 4.07
CA TYR A 22 8.55 15.53 4.24
C TYR A 22 7.68 14.66 3.33
N ASN A 23 8.16 13.50 2.91
CA ASN A 23 7.36 12.53 2.19
C ASN A 23 6.57 11.67 3.18
N ARG A 24 5.32 11.38 2.83
CA ARG A 24 4.47 10.43 3.56
C ARG A 24 4.06 9.33 2.61
N TRP A 25 4.20 8.09 3.07
CA TRP A 25 3.93 6.88 2.29
C TRP A 25 2.61 6.21 2.68
N ASP A 26 1.80 6.91 3.46
CA ASP A 26 0.44 6.54 3.82
C ASP A 26 -0.36 7.81 4.14
N ASN A 27 -1.69 7.69 4.18
CA ASN A 27 -2.59 8.78 4.55
C ASN A 27 -3.09 8.70 6.01
N GLY A 28 -2.45 7.90 6.86
CA GLY A 28 -2.89 7.62 8.23
C GLY A 28 -4.00 6.57 8.35
N SER A 29 -4.39 5.93 7.24
CA SER A 29 -5.34 4.81 7.24
C SER A 29 -5.07 3.80 6.13
N HIS A 30 -4.47 4.24 5.02
CA HIS A 30 -4.12 3.41 3.88
C HIS A 30 -2.76 3.84 3.32
N GLY A 31 -1.96 2.85 2.96
CA GLY A 31 -0.68 2.97 2.33
C GLY A 31 -0.72 2.52 0.89
N ASN A 32 0.31 1.79 0.48
CA ASN A 32 0.53 1.28 -0.86
C ASN A 32 0.58 -0.26 -0.84
N TYR A 33 0.37 -0.84 -2.01
CA TYR A 33 0.64 -2.25 -2.23
C TYR A 33 2.11 -2.46 -2.61
N TRP A 34 2.74 -3.43 -1.96
CA TRP A 34 4.12 -3.84 -2.20
C TRP A 34 4.12 -5.34 -2.42
N ASP A 35 4.50 -5.80 -3.62
CA ASP A 35 4.50 -7.22 -3.96
C ASP A 35 5.49 -8.05 -3.12
N ASN A 36 6.50 -7.40 -2.54
CA ASN A 36 7.48 -8.00 -1.65
C ASN A 36 7.17 -7.82 -0.16
N TYR A 37 6.02 -7.25 0.21
CA TYR A 37 5.62 -7.17 1.61
C TYR A 37 5.17 -8.53 2.13
N THR A 38 5.73 -8.95 3.26
CA THR A 38 5.52 -10.27 3.87
C THR A 38 4.95 -10.19 5.29
N GLY A 39 4.40 -9.03 5.68
CA GLY A 39 3.75 -8.88 6.99
C GLY A 39 2.41 -9.60 7.07
N SER A 40 1.93 -9.81 8.29
CA SER A 40 0.62 -10.39 8.58
C SER A 40 -0.51 -9.36 8.49
N ASP A 41 -1.74 -9.87 8.39
CA ASP A 41 -3.02 -9.15 8.57
C ASP A 41 -3.84 -10.00 9.55
N GLU A 42 -3.50 -9.96 10.84
CA GLU A 42 -4.11 -10.80 11.87
C GLU A 42 -5.56 -10.40 12.17
N ASP A 43 -5.92 -9.13 11.97
CA ASP A 43 -7.28 -8.62 12.16
C ASP A 43 -8.15 -8.70 10.89
N GLU A 44 -7.59 -9.22 9.79
CA GLU A 44 -8.22 -9.43 8.49
C GLU A 44 -8.83 -8.15 7.89
N ASN A 45 -8.27 -6.98 8.18
CA ASN A 45 -8.81 -5.72 7.68
C ASN A 45 -8.30 -5.36 6.26
N GLY A 46 -7.35 -6.13 5.70
CA GLY A 46 -6.73 -5.91 4.39
C GLY A 46 -5.47 -5.06 4.41
N ILE A 47 -5.02 -4.64 5.60
CA ILE A 47 -3.85 -3.81 5.87
C ILE A 47 -2.86 -4.64 6.69
N GLY A 48 -1.58 -4.53 6.35
CA GLY A 48 -0.52 -5.17 7.09
C GLY A 48 -0.32 -4.61 8.50
N ASP A 49 -0.19 -5.50 9.48
CA ASP A 49 0.04 -5.17 10.90
C ASP A 49 1.41 -4.52 11.16
N THR A 50 2.33 -4.65 10.20
CA THR A 50 3.70 -4.15 10.31
C THR A 50 4.02 -3.14 9.21
N PRO A 51 4.72 -2.03 9.51
CA PRO A 51 5.06 -1.05 8.47
C PRO A 51 5.99 -1.61 7.38
N TYR A 52 5.83 -1.14 6.15
CA TYR A 52 6.80 -1.34 5.07
C TYR A 52 7.87 -0.25 5.12
N ASN A 53 9.14 -0.63 5.24
CA ASN A 53 10.25 0.32 5.32
C ASN A 53 10.62 0.84 3.92
N ILE A 54 10.75 2.16 3.78
CA ILE A 54 11.23 2.78 2.54
C ILE A 54 12.76 2.85 2.60
N THR A 55 13.41 2.37 1.53
CA THR A 55 14.87 2.43 1.43
C THR A 55 15.33 3.89 1.35
N GLY A 56 16.49 4.20 1.93
CA GLY A 56 17.08 5.54 1.89
C GLY A 56 17.36 6.11 3.28
N SER A 57 17.88 7.32 3.31
CA SER A 57 18.35 8.01 4.52
C SER A 57 17.24 8.73 5.29
N ALA A 58 16.06 8.94 4.67
CA ALA A 58 14.93 9.54 5.37
C ALA A 58 14.31 8.61 6.42
N LEU A 59 14.57 7.29 6.30
CA LEU A 59 14.03 6.24 7.18
C LEU A 59 12.49 6.26 7.29
N ASN A 60 11.82 6.74 6.24
CA ASN A 60 10.36 6.78 6.16
C ASN A 60 9.78 5.37 6.02
N LYS A 61 8.50 5.26 6.39
CA LYS A 61 7.75 4.01 6.34
C LYS A 61 6.35 4.26 5.82
N ASP A 62 5.82 3.26 5.16
CA ASP A 62 4.39 3.10 4.94
C ASP A 62 3.82 2.31 6.12
N HIS A 63 3.02 2.94 6.96
CA HIS A 63 2.46 2.32 8.17
C HIS A 63 1.20 1.50 7.91
N TYR A 64 0.65 1.58 6.70
CA TYR A 64 -0.60 0.90 6.35
C TYR A 64 -0.45 0.14 5.02
N PRO A 65 0.50 -0.80 4.89
CA PRO A 65 0.70 -1.55 3.65
C PRO A 65 -0.56 -2.32 3.26
N ILE A 66 -0.95 -2.29 1.99
CA ILE A 66 -2.12 -3.03 1.51
C ILE A 66 -1.70 -4.46 1.18
N ILE A 67 -2.31 -5.46 1.82
CA ILE A 67 -2.07 -6.88 1.51
C ILE A 67 -3.03 -7.36 0.42
N PHE A 68 -4.32 -7.05 0.57
CA PHE A 68 -5.36 -7.48 -0.36
C PHE A 68 -5.92 -6.28 -1.11
N ILE A 69 -5.60 -6.18 -2.41
CA ILE A 69 -6.18 -5.18 -3.31
C ILE A 69 -7.71 -5.36 -3.44
N ASP A 70 -8.25 -6.52 -3.04
CA ASP A 70 -9.66 -6.91 -3.23
C ASP A 70 -10.62 -6.43 -2.10
N LYS A 71 -10.11 -5.82 -1.02
CA LYS A 71 -10.98 -5.26 0.05
C LYS A 71 -11.25 -3.77 -0.07
N GLN A 72 -10.69 -3.08 -1.07
CA GLN A 72 -11.31 -1.83 -1.51
C GLN A 72 -12.71 -2.21 -2.02
N PRO A 73 -13.82 -1.61 -1.52
CA PRO A 73 -15.09 -1.74 -2.23
C PRO A 73 -14.78 -1.41 -3.68
N PRO A 74 -15.17 -2.27 -4.64
CA PRO A 74 -14.71 -2.16 -6.02
C PRO A 74 -14.83 -0.69 -6.39
N SER A 75 -13.69 -0.08 -6.70
CA SER A 75 -13.63 1.25 -7.31
C SER A 75 -14.79 1.27 -8.27
N LYS A 76 -15.77 2.14 -8.00
CA LYS A 76 -17.09 2.20 -8.64
C LYS A 76 -17.03 1.59 -10.04
N TYR A 77 -17.96 0.69 -10.35
CA TYR A 77 -18.17 -0.01 -11.63
C TYR A 77 -17.64 -1.46 -11.72
N TYR A 78 -18.35 -2.39 -11.08
CA TYR A 78 -18.64 -3.68 -11.73
C TYR A 78 -20.13 -3.98 -11.59
N PHE A 79 -20.93 -3.48 -12.54
CA PHE A 79 -22.25 -4.08 -12.82
C PHE A 79 -21.97 -5.33 -13.65
N VAL A 80 -21.85 -6.49 -13.00
CA VAL A 80 -21.92 -7.76 -13.73
C VAL A 80 -23.41 -8.09 -13.84
N TRP A 81 -23.99 -7.80 -15.00
CA TRP A 81 -25.28 -8.37 -15.38
C TRP A 81 -25.09 -9.86 -15.62
N TYR A 82 -25.64 -10.70 -14.75
CA TYR A 82 -25.99 -12.06 -15.15
C TYR A 82 -27.41 -12.01 -15.69
N PHE A 83 -27.57 -12.01 -17.01
CA PHE A 83 -28.81 -12.49 -17.63
C PHE A 83 -28.59 -13.94 -18.05
N LEU A 84 -29.39 -14.83 -17.45
CA LEU A 84 -29.75 -16.12 -18.03
C LEU A 84 -30.67 -15.90 -19.24
#